data_AF-A0A7L4TD89-F1
#
_entry.id   AF-A0A7L4TD89-F1
#
_cell.length_a   1.000
_cell.length_b   1.000
_cell.length_c   1.000
_cell.angle_alpha   90.00
_cell.angle_beta   90.00
_cell.angle_gamma   90.00
#
_symmetry.space_group_name_H-M   'P 1'
#
loop_
_entity.id
_entity.type
_entity.pdbx_description
1 polymer ?
#
loop_
_entity_poly.entity_id
_entity_poly.type
_entity_poly.pdbx_seq_one_letter_code
_entity_poly.pdbx_strand_id
1 'polypeptide(L)'
;MTHVTVSGNTIEEAVQKALLELETTEARLSYQVVSEPKKGFLGFGSRPATIEAHIKPDPIMEAYSFLESTVTLMGVPATIVQEDIDQGDKQVR
;
A
#
# COMPACT_ATOMS: atom_id res chain seq x y z
N MET A 1 10.79 -0.60 2.50
CA MET A 1 9.47 -0.04 2.13
C MET A 1 9.68 1.38 1.65
N THR A 2 9.34 1.64 0.39
CA THR A 2 9.41 2.99 -0.19
C THR A 2 8.18 3.78 0.27
N HIS A 3 8.41 4.91 0.94
CA HIS A 3 7.36 5.84 1.34
C HIS A 3 7.53 7.13 0.56
N VAL A 4 6.42 7.81 0.24
CA VAL A 4 6.39 9.14 -0.38
C VAL A 4 5.66 10.11 0.55
N THR A 5 6.12 11.35 0.60
CA THR A 5 5.43 12.43 1.32
C THR A 5 4.87 13.42 0.32
N VAL A 6 3.55 13.57 0.30
CA VAL A 6 2.84 14.32 -0.74
C VAL A 6 1.92 15.34 -0.09
N SER A 7 1.79 16.52 -0.72
CA SER A 7 0.92 17.60 -0.24
C SER A 7 -0.15 18.00 -1.25
N GLY A 8 -1.32 18.37 -0.74
CA GLY A 8 -2.48 18.81 -1.52
C GLY A 8 -3.30 19.84 -0.76
N ASN A 9 -4.19 20.57 -1.44
CA ASN A 9 -5.09 21.51 -0.77
C ASN A 9 -6.10 20.77 0.12
N THR A 10 -6.44 19.54 -0.25
CA THR A 10 -7.24 18.59 0.55
C THR A 10 -6.49 17.27 0.70
N ILE A 11 -6.98 16.40 1.59
CA ILE A 11 -6.43 15.06 1.77
C ILE A 11 -6.60 14.25 0.49
N GLU A 12 -7.75 14.37 -0.16
CA GLU A 12 -8.06 13.67 -1.41
C GLU A 12 -7.09 14.06 -2.52
N GLU A 13 -6.75 15.35 -2.65
CA GLU A 13 -5.74 15.79 -3.63
C GLU A 13 -4.36 15.19 -3.33
N ALA A 14 -3.97 15.13 -2.06
CA ALA A 14 -2.72 14.50 -1.65
C ALA A 14 -2.71 12.99 -1.93
N VAL A 15 -3.84 12.30 -1.71
CA VAL A 15 -4.03 10.87 -2.02
C VAL A 15 -3.92 10.62 -3.52
N GLN A 16 -4.59 11.41 -4.36
CA GLN A 16 -4.54 11.24 -5.82
C GLN A 16 -3.12 11.44 -6.36
N LYS A 17 -2.37 12.41 -5.85
CA LYS A 17 -0.96 12.59 -6.19
C LYS A 17 -0.11 11.39 -5.76
N ALA A 18 -0.35 10.84 -4.57
CA ALA A 18 0.37 9.66 -4.09
C ALA A 18 0.08 8.40 -4.93
N LEU A 19 -1.15 8.23 -5.43
CA LEU A 19 -1.49 7.12 -6.35
C LEU A 19 -0.71 7.19 -7.66
N LEU A 20 -0.56 8.40 -8.20
CA LEU A 20 0.21 8.63 -9.42
C LEU A 20 1.71 8.39 -9.21
N GLU A 21 2.27 8.88 -8.11
CA GLU A 21 3.70 8.76 -7.81
C GLU A 21 4.12 7.33 -7.45
N LEU A 22 3.25 6.58 -6.78
CA LEU A 22 3.47 5.17 -6.45
C LEU A 22 2.96 4.22 -7.53
N GLU A 23 2.38 4.73 -8.62
CA GLU A 23 1.78 3.96 -9.71
C GLU A 23 0.88 2.81 -9.21
N THR A 24 0.02 3.13 -8.23
CA THR A 24 -0.78 2.13 -7.51
C THR A 24 -2.26 2.50 -7.47
N THR A 25 -3.08 1.60 -6.91
CA THR A 25 -4.52 1.79 -6.76
C THR A 25 -4.88 2.13 -5.31
N GLU A 26 -6.05 2.74 -5.08
CA GLU A 26 -6.52 3.07 -3.73
C GLU A 26 -6.60 1.84 -2.81
N ALA A 27 -6.97 0.68 -3.36
CA ALA A 27 -7.00 -0.57 -2.60
C ALA A 27 -5.62 -0.95 -2.04
N ARG A 28 -4.57 -0.68 -2.81
CA ARG A 28 -3.17 -0.98 -2.46
C ARG A 28 -2.45 0.19 -1.79
N LEU A 29 -3.06 1.36 -1.66
CA LEU A 29 -2.45 2.49 -0.98
C LEU A 29 -2.71 2.44 0.54
N SER A 30 -1.68 2.67 1.33
CA SER A 30 -1.76 2.95 2.77
C SER A 30 -1.15 4.33 3.02
N TYR A 31 -1.78 5.15 3.85
CA TYR A 31 -1.25 6.48 4.15
C TYR A 31 -1.59 6.94 5.56
N GLN A 32 -0.79 7.89 6.06
CA GLN A 32 -1.01 8.60 7.30
C GLN A 32 -1.07 10.11 7.02
N VAL A 33 -2.01 10.81 7.64
CA VAL A 33 -2.08 12.28 7.57
C VAL A 33 -1.05 12.85 8.53
N VAL A 34 -0.07 13.58 7.99
CA VAL A 34 1.00 14.28 8.73
C VAL A 34 0.54 15.67 9.13
N SER A 35 -0.20 16.36 8.26
CA SER A 35 -0.80 17.68 8.53
C SER A 35 -2.19 17.75 7.94
N GLU A 36 -3.16 18.16 8.76
CA GLU A 36 -4.51 18.44 8.29
C GLU A 36 -4.58 19.77 7.51
N PRO A 37 -5.46 19.85 6.49
CA PRO A 37 -5.68 21.09 5.77
C PRO A 37 -6.37 22.11 6.66
N LYS A 38 -5.84 23.34 6.70
CA LYS A 38 -6.45 24.45 7.43
C LYS A 38 -6.85 25.55 6.46
N LYS A 39 -8.13 25.93 6.49
CA LYS A 39 -8.62 27.11 5.77
C LYS A 39 -8.15 28.38 6.49
N GLY A 40 -7.47 29.24 5.76
CA GLY A 40 -7.14 30.61 6.18
C GLY A 40 -8.32 31.56 5.97
N PHE A 41 -8.23 32.78 6.51
CA PHE A 41 -9.21 33.84 6.26
C PHE A 41 -8.81 34.61 4.99
N LEU A 42 -9.72 34.75 4.00
CA LEU A 42 -9.45 35.42 2.71
C LEU A 42 -8.23 34.90 1.92
N GLY A 43 -7.84 33.63 2.12
CA GLY A 43 -6.66 33.04 1.48
C GLY A 43 -5.34 33.27 2.23
N PHE A 44 -5.36 33.99 3.35
CA PHE A 44 -4.19 34.18 4.20
C PHE A 44 -4.12 33.14 5.31
N GLY A 45 -2.96 32.49 5.43
CA GLY A 45 -2.69 31.50 6.49
C GLY A 45 -3.32 30.12 6.24
N SER A 46 -3.63 29.77 4.99
CA SER A 46 -3.98 28.38 4.65
C SER A 46 -2.77 27.47 4.82
N ARG A 47 -3.03 26.23 5.25
CA ARG A 47 -2.02 25.16 5.31
C ARG A 47 -2.52 24.00 4.46
N PRO A 48 -1.69 23.45 3.56
CA PRO A 48 -2.06 22.28 2.78
C PRO A 48 -2.17 21.04 3.67
N ALA A 49 -2.92 20.06 3.21
CA ALA A 49 -2.87 18.70 3.73
C ALA A 49 -1.53 18.07 3.30
N THR A 50 -0.90 17.33 4.21
CA THR A 50 0.30 16.54 3.90
C THR A 50 0.07 15.12 4.38
N ILE A 51 0.34 14.14 3.53
CA ILE A 51 0.26 12.72 3.85
C ILE A 51 1.61 12.04 3.61
N GLU A 52 1.87 10.99 4.36
CA GLU A 52 2.92 10.02 4.10
C GLU A 52 2.25 8.73 3.62
N ALA A 53 2.62 8.23 2.45
CA ALA A 53 1.96 7.10 1.80
C ALA A 53 2.96 6.03 1.35
N HIS A 54 2.50 4.77 1.34
CA HIS A 54 3.23 3.62 0.83
C HIS A 54 2.28 2.59 0.22
N ILE A 55 2.82 1.68 -0.58
CA ILE A 55 2.05 0.55 -1.14
C ILE A 55 1.93 -0.51 -0.05
N LYS A 56 0.70 -0.99 0.21
CA LYS A 56 0.42 -2.11 1.09
C LYS A 56 1.20 -3.33 0.61
N PRO A 57 1.94 -4.00 1.50
CA PRO A 57 2.58 -5.26 1.17
C PRO A 57 1.51 -6.28 0.78
N ASP A 58 1.79 -7.07 -0.25
CA ASP A 58 0.98 -8.23 -0.62
C ASP A 58 1.73 -9.47 -0.10
N PRO A 59 1.34 -10.00 1.07
CA PRO A 59 2.12 -11.04 1.73
C PRO A 59 2.17 -12.34 0.92
N ILE A 60 1.13 -12.63 0.13
CA ILE A 60 1.08 -13.82 -0.72
C ILE A 60 2.06 -13.66 -1.88
N MET A 61 2.02 -12.50 -2.56
CA MET A 61 2.94 -12.20 -3.64
C MET A 61 4.39 -12.17 -3.16
N GLU A 62 4.66 -11.56 -2.00
CA GLU A 62 6.00 -11.53 -1.39
C GLU A 62 6.51 -12.93 -1.06
N ALA A 63 5.66 -13.78 -0.47
CA ALA A 63 6.01 -15.18 -0.19
C ALA A 63 6.32 -15.95 -1.49
N TYR A 64 5.50 -15.77 -2.53
CA TYR A 64 5.71 -16.40 -3.82
C TYR A 64 7.05 -15.99 -4.43
N SER A 65 7.31 -14.68 -4.58
CA SER A 65 8.56 -14.17 -5.14
C SER A 65 9.79 -14.59 -4.35
N PHE A 66 9.68 -14.63 -3.02
CA PHE A 66 10.76 -15.12 -2.15
C PHE A 66 11.07 -16.59 -2.40
N LEU A 67 10.05 -17.45 -2.39
CA LEU A 67 10.22 -18.89 -2.61
C LEU A 67 10.75 -19.16 -4.01
N GLU A 68 10.21 -18.49 -5.03
CA GLU A 68 10.65 -18.60 -6.42
C GLU A 68 12.12 -18.26 -6.56
N SER A 69 12.54 -17.09 -6.06
CA SER A 69 13.93 -16.66 -6.09
C SER A 69 14.85 -17.66 -5.36
N THR A 70 14.40 -18.17 -4.21
CA THR A 70 15.19 -19.10 -3.39
C THR A 70 15.39 -20.45 -4.09
N VAL A 71 14.34 -21.07 -4.62
CA VAL A 71 14.45 -22.37 -5.31
C VAL A 71 15.27 -22.25 -6.60
N THR A 72 15.13 -21.13 -7.33
CA THR A 72 15.95 -20.83 -8.51
C THR A 72 17.42 -20.70 -8.14
N LEU A 73 17.76 -19.94 -7.08
CA LEU A 73 19.15 -19.78 -6.64
C LEU A 73 19.78 -21.08 -6.13
N MET A 74 18.98 -21.98 -5.55
CA MET A 74 19.44 -23.31 -5.15
C MET A 74 19.58 -24.29 -6.34
N GLY A 75 19.13 -23.91 -7.54
CA GLY A 75 19.13 -24.79 -8.71
C GLY A 75 18.15 -25.97 -8.58
N VAL A 76 17.13 -25.84 -7.73
CA VAL A 76 16.12 -26.88 -7.51
C VAL A 76 14.96 -26.67 -8.48
N PRO A 77 14.63 -27.65 -9.35
CA PRO A 77 13.46 -27.57 -10.20
C PRO A 77 12.20 -27.85 -9.36
N ALA A 78 11.62 -26.78 -8.80
CA ALA A 78 10.40 -26.83 -8.01
C ALA A 78 9.30 -25.97 -8.64
N THR A 79 8.05 -26.39 -8.46
CA THR A 79 6.86 -25.62 -8.86
C THR A 79 6.15 -25.13 -7.61
N ILE A 80 5.86 -23.83 -7.54
CA ILE A 80 5.15 -23.20 -6.42
C ILE A 80 3.69 -23.06 -6.82
N VAL A 81 2.80 -23.59 -5.99
CA VAL A 81 1.34 -23.54 -6.19
C VAL A 81 0.73 -22.78 -5.01
N GLN A 82 -0.11 -21.80 -5.32
CA GLN A 82 -0.96 -21.13 -4.34
C GLN A 82 -2.31 -21.85 -4.30
N GLU A 83 -2.72 -22.31 -3.12
CA GLU A 83 -4.04 -22.89 -2.88
C GLU A 83 -4.77 -22.05 -1.84
N ASP A 84 -5.98 -21.60 -2.18
CA ASP A 84 -6.89 -21.01 -1.20
C ASP A 84 -7.51 -22.16 -0.39
N ILE A 85 -7.14 -22.23 0.89
CA ILE A 85 -7.69 -23.25 1.79
C ILE A 85 -9.05 -22.75 2.25
N ASP A 86 -10.12 -23.22 1.60
CA ASP A 86 -11.48 -23.00 2.08
C ASP A 86 -11.61 -23.58 3.50
N GLN A 87 -11.71 -22.71 4.51
CA GLN A 87 -12.05 -23.10 5.88
C GLN A 87 -13.55 -23.43 5.98
N GLY A 88 -13.98 -24.47 5.27
CA GLY A 88 -15.27 -25.12 5.50
C GLY A 88 -15.12 -26.21 6.57
N ASP A 89 -15.98 -26.15 7.59
CA ASP A 89 -16.24 -27.19 8.60
C ASP A 89 -15.22 -27.39 9.74
N LYS A 90 -15.12 -26.39 10.62
CA LYS A 90 -15.05 -26.68 12.07
C LYS A 90 -16.43 -26.51 12.70
N GLN A 91 -17.39 -27.36 12.31
CA GLN A 91 -18.54 -27.66 13.18
C GLN A 91 -18.05 -28.55 14.32
N VAL A 92 -17.62 -27.93 15.41
CA VAL A 92 -17.41 -28.64 16.68
C VAL A 92 -18.78 -28.77 17.33
N ARG A 93 -19.24 -30.02 17.40
CA ARG A 93 -20.41 -30.44 18.18
C ARG A 93 -20.22 -30.17 19.67
#